data_AF-A0A2V2E6T6-F1
#
_entry.id   AF-A0A2V2E6T6-F1
#
_cell.length_a   1.000
_cell.length_b   1.000
_cell.length_c   1.000
_cell.angle_alpha   90.00
_cell.angle_beta   90.00
_cell.angle_gamma   90.00
#
_symmetry.space_group_name_H-M   'P 1'
#
loop_
_entity.id
_entity.type
_entity.pdbx_description
1 polymer ?
#
loop_
_entity_poly.entity_id
_entity_poly.type
_entity_poly.pdbx_seq_one_letter_code
_entity_poly.pdbx_strand_id
1 'polypeptide(L)'
;MNNRTKTIYNTSIYSPEWAEIDDYNHRRLYAILGFRTLGDFLGMRVYDFLNMNQNDSGYAGNTILDLYNFVNPNNEIDEAIYYDAIEQPINTRRWIAEHGSAENITIEEIIFDPLMNKEALNNIFNSICRAFYKSSEYSIRQYKYAYLRDVPKNKRVPHEQE
;
A
#
# COMPACT_ATOMS: atom_id res chain seq x y z
N MET A 1 -13.93 31.64 10.93
CA MET A 1 -13.73 30.55 9.95
C MET A 1 -12.60 30.96 9.02
N ASN A 2 -11.50 30.21 9.03
CA ASN A 2 -10.20 30.62 8.47
C ASN A 2 -10.26 30.77 6.95
N ASN A 3 -9.85 31.94 6.44
CA ASN A 3 -9.78 32.26 5.01
C ASN A 3 -8.78 31.40 4.21
N ARG A 4 -7.94 30.59 4.88
CA ARG A 4 -6.93 29.74 4.22
C ARG A 4 -7.54 28.60 3.42
N THR A 5 -8.63 27.98 3.88
CA THR A 5 -9.22 26.80 3.23
C THR A 5 -9.79 27.11 1.84
N LYS A 6 -10.18 28.36 1.57
CA LYS A 6 -10.71 28.79 0.26
C LYS A 6 -9.63 28.96 -0.81
N THR A 7 -8.35 29.07 -0.43
CA THR A 7 -7.27 29.39 -1.38
C THR A 7 -6.64 28.14 -2.00
N ILE A 8 -6.60 27.03 -1.26
CA ILE A 8 -5.85 25.81 -1.62
C ILE A 8 -6.59 24.97 -2.67
N TYR A 9 -7.92 25.02 -2.72
CA TYR A 9 -8.70 24.36 -3.79
C TYR A 9 -8.54 25.02 -5.17
N ASN A 10 -7.87 26.18 -5.25
CA ASN A 10 -7.56 26.88 -6.50
C ASN A 10 -6.08 26.75 -6.91
N THR A 11 -5.26 26.03 -6.15
CA THR A 11 -3.88 25.74 -6.50
C THR A 11 -3.77 24.36 -7.13
N SER A 12 -2.72 24.14 -7.92
CA SER A 12 -2.41 22.81 -8.48
C SER A 12 -2.25 21.80 -7.35
N ILE A 13 -2.70 20.55 -7.54
CA ILE A 13 -2.50 19.45 -6.57
C ILE A 13 -1.01 19.14 -6.31
N TYR A 14 -0.11 19.66 -7.15
CA TYR A 14 1.35 19.56 -6.96
C TYR A 14 1.96 20.80 -6.29
N SER A 15 1.15 21.70 -5.72
CA SER A 15 1.65 22.93 -5.11
C SER A 15 2.26 22.67 -3.72
N PRO A 16 3.20 23.51 -3.26
CA PRO A 16 3.80 23.38 -1.93
C PRO A 16 2.76 23.38 -0.79
N GLU A 17 1.62 24.06 -0.97
CA GLU A 17 0.51 24.09 -0.02
C GLU A 17 -0.23 22.75 0.09
N TRP A 18 -0.33 22.00 -1.02
CA TRP A 18 -0.84 20.63 -0.99
C TRP A 18 0.21 19.68 -0.40
N ALA A 19 1.49 19.85 -0.72
CA ALA A 19 2.58 19.05 -0.14
C ALA A 19 2.66 19.18 1.40
N GLU A 20 2.45 20.37 1.96
CA GLU A 20 2.43 20.61 3.41
C GLU A 20 1.19 19.97 4.08
N ILE A 21 0.04 19.97 3.41
CA ILE A 21 -1.17 19.29 3.86
C ILE A 21 -1.01 17.77 3.75
N ASP A 22 -0.39 17.28 2.69
CA ASP A 22 -0.14 15.87 2.46
C ASP A 22 0.86 15.32 3.49
N ASP A 23 1.96 16.03 3.77
CA ASP A 23 2.91 15.63 4.82
C ASP A 23 2.26 15.64 6.22
N TYR A 24 1.37 16.61 6.49
CA TYR A 24 0.59 16.67 7.73
C TYR A 24 -0.48 15.56 7.83
N ASN A 25 -1.14 15.24 6.71
CA ASN A 25 -2.19 14.23 6.65
C ASN A 25 -1.63 12.82 6.65
N HIS A 26 -0.47 12.56 6.04
CA HIS A 26 0.18 11.24 6.07
C HIS A 26 0.55 10.83 7.50
N ARG A 27 1.19 11.73 8.27
CA ARG A 27 1.49 11.45 9.70
C ARG A 27 0.23 11.25 10.54
N ARG A 28 -0.85 12.00 10.26
CA ARG A 28 -2.14 11.82 10.94
C ARG A 28 -2.87 10.56 10.50
N LEU A 29 -2.76 10.15 9.25
CA LEU A 29 -3.40 8.95 8.69
C LEU A 29 -2.85 7.72 9.42
N TYR A 30 -1.54 7.56 9.52
CA TYR A 30 -0.94 6.43 10.24
C TYR A 30 -1.24 6.45 11.75
N ALA A 31 -1.31 7.62 12.37
CA ALA A 31 -1.74 7.75 13.77
C ALA A 31 -3.24 7.42 13.98
N ILE A 32 -4.11 7.84 13.05
CA ILE A 32 -5.56 7.53 13.05
C ILE A 32 -5.79 6.03 12.80
N LEU A 33 -4.92 5.42 12.00
CA LEU A 33 -4.92 4.00 11.71
C LEU A 33 -4.27 3.14 12.81
N GLY A 34 -3.73 3.77 13.87
CA GLY A 34 -3.30 3.09 15.09
C GLY A 34 -1.81 2.76 15.20
N PHE A 35 -0.99 3.13 14.20
CA PHE A 35 0.46 2.93 14.29
C PHE A 35 1.09 3.93 15.27
N ARG A 36 1.84 3.42 16.23
CA ARG A 36 2.54 4.22 17.25
C ARG A 36 4.02 4.33 16.95
N THR A 37 4.57 3.37 16.22
CA THR A 37 5.97 3.30 15.82
C THR A 37 6.13 2.80 14.38
N LEU A 38 7.31 3.05 13.79
CA LEU A 38 7.68 2.45 12.50
C LEU A 38 7.72 0.91 12.60
N GLY A 39 8.08 0.35 13.75
CA GLY A 39 8.05 -1.09 13.99
C GLY A 39 6.64 -1.69 13.88
N ASP A 40 5.61 -0.96 14.33
CA ASP A 40 4.21 -1.40 14.18
C ASP A 40 3.80 -1.47 12.70
N PHE A 41 4.34 -0.57 11.87
CA PHE A 41 4.10 -0.57 10.43
C PHE A 41 4.87 -1.69 9.73
N LEU A 42 6.15 -1.86 10.04
CA LEU A 42 7.00 -2.89 9.45
C LEU A 42 6.50 -4.30 9.78
N GLY A 43 6.08 -4.54 11.03
CA GLY A 43 5.54 -5.84 11.45
C GLY A 43 4.13 -6.15 10.93
N MET A 44 3.50 -5.26 10.16
CA MET A 44 2.17 -5.48 9.58
C MET A 44 2.25 -6.43 8.38
N ARG A 45 1.27 -7.34 8.25
CA ARG A 45 1.09 -8.14 7.04
C ARG A 45 0.66 -7.25 5.88
N VAL A 46 1.15 -7.52 4.69
CA VAL A 46 0.76 -6.75 3.49
C VAL A 46 -0.76 -6.83 3.24
N TYR A 47 -1.40 -7.96 3.58
CA TYR A 47 -2.86 -8.10 3.53
C TYR A 47 -3.58 -7.13 4.47
N ASP A 48 -3.08 -6.98 5.71
CA ASP A 48 -3.66 -6.06 6.68
C ASP A 48 -3.51 -4.62 6.20
N PHE A 49 -2.34 -4.28 5.63
CA PHE A 49 -2.10 -2.97 5.05
C PHE A 49 -3.05 -2.70 3.88
N LEU A 50 -3.21 -3.66 2.96
CA LEU A 50 -4.16 -3.54 1.86
C LEU A 50 -5.59 -3.31 2.38
N ASN A 51 -6.03 -4.04 3.41
CA ASN A 51 -7.38 -3.93 3.99
C ASN A 51 -7.65 -2.64 4.77
N MET A 52 -6.66 -1.74 4.89
CA MET A 52 -6.86 -0.46 5.56
C MET A 52 -7.79 0.46 4.76
N ASN A 53 -8.62 1.22 5.48
CA ASN A 53 -9.55 2.13 4.84
C ASN A 53 -8.80 3.20 4.01
N GLN A 54 -9.28 3.45 2.79
CA GLN A 54 -8.66 4.36 1.80
C GLN A 54 -7.28 3.93 1.28
N ASN A 55 -6.84 2.69 1.55
CA ASN A 55 -5.59 2.19 1.02
C ASN A 55 -5.85 1.30 -0.21
N ASP A 56 -5.72 1.81 -1.42
CA ASP A 56 -5.72 0.96 -2.61
C ASP A 56 -4.34 0.33 -2.88
N SER A 57 -4.28 -0.66 -3.76
CA SER A 57 -3.02 -1.35 -4.09
C SER A 57 -1.94 -0.43 -4.67
N GLY A 58 -2.33 0.65 -5.34
CA GLY A 58 -1.39 1.62 -5.89
C GLY A 58 -0.74 2.45 -4.78
N TYR A 59 -1.55 2.97 -3.86
CA TYR A 59 -1.04 3.69 -2.69
C TYR A 59 -0.17 2.79 -1.80
N ALA A 60 -0.62 1.56 -1.55
CA ALA A 60 0.14 0.58 -0.78
C ALA A 60 1.49 0.25 -1.45
N GLY A 61 1.49 0.03 -2.76
CA GLY A 61 2.70 -0.25 -3.53
C GLY A 61 3.71 0.91 -3.47
N ASN A 62 3.24 2.14 -3.66
CA ASN A 62 4.08 3.34 -3.57
C ASN A 62 4.67 3.52 -2.17
N THR A 63 3.86 3.31 -1.12
CA THR A 63 4.34 3.42 0.27
C THR A 63 5.48 2.42 0.56
N ILE A 64 5.32 1.16 0.14
CA ILE A 64 6.35 0.14 0.34
C ILE A 64 7.60 0.45 -0.49
N LEU A 65 7.43 0.94 -1.73
CA LEU A 65 8.55 1.36 -2.57
C LEU A 65 9.32 2.56 -1.99
N ASP A 66 8.62 3.55 -1.45
CA ASP A 66 9.22 4.73 -0.80
C ASP A 66 10.01 4.33 0.44
N LEU A 67 9.48 3.40 1.25
CA LEU A 67 10.21 2.84 2.38
C LEU A 67 11.47 2.10 1.94
N TYR A 68 11.36 1.28 0.89
CA TYR A 68 12.51 0.60 0.31
C TYR A 68 13.58 1.60 -0.15
N ASN A 69 13.21 2.66 -0.87
CA ASN A 69 14.15 3.70 -1.29
C ASN A 69 14.77 4.44 -0.10
N PHE A 70 14.00 4.64 0.98
CA PHE A 70 14.49 5.28 2.19
C PHE A 70 15.56 4.45 2.90
N VAL A 71 15.37 3.13 3.01
CA VAL A 71 16.37 2.24 3.62
C VAL A 71 17.52 1.88 2.66
N ASN A 72 17.27 1.90 1.35
CA ASN A 72 18.24 1.54 0.30
C ASN A 72 18.42 2.67 -0.73
N PRO A 73 18.96 3.85 -0.34
CA PRO A 73 18.99 5.05 -1.20
C PRO A 73 19.93 4.94 -2.41
N ASN A 74 20.95 4.07 -2.35
CA ASN A 74 21.96 3.91 -3.40
C ASN A 74 22.17 2.42 -3.73
N ASN A 75 21.11 1.74 -4.15
CA ASN A 75 21.23 0.31 -4.46
C ASN A 75 21.85 0.10 -5.86
N GLU A 76 23.15 -0.18 -5.91
CA GLU A 76 23.88 -0.54 -7.13
C GLU A 76 23.26 -1.75 -7.84
N ILE A 77 22.59 -2.65 -7.12
CA ILE A 77 21.88 -3.80 -7.69
C ILE A 77 20.68 -3.33 -8.51
N ASP A 78 19.95 -2.31 -8.04
CA ASP A 78 18.82 -1.75 -8.82
C ASP A 78 19.29 -1.13 -10.13
N GLU A 79 20.41 -0.40 -10.10
CA GLU A 79 20.98 0.18 -11.32
C GLU A 79 21.53 -0.91 -12.24
N ALA A 80 22.23 -1.91 -11.70
CA ALA A 80 22.78 -3.01 -12.48
C ALA A 80 21.67 -3.83 -13.16
N ILE A 81 20.54 -4.06 -12.48
CA ILE A 81 19.36 -4.70 -13.09
C ILE A 81 18.76 -3.79 -14.17
N TYR A 82 18.59 -2.49 -13.87
CA TYR A 82 18.01 -1.54 -14.83
C TYR A 82 18.80 -1.42 -16.14
N TYR A 83 20.14 -1.55 -16.05
CA TYR A 83 21.04 -1.54 -17.21
C TYR A 83 21.30 -2.94 -17.78
N ASP A 84 20.55 -3.97 -17.39
CA ASP A 84 20.73 -5.37 -17.79
C ASP A 84 22.16 -5.89 -17.56
N ALA A 85 22.90 -5.30 -16.62
CA ALA A 85 24.27 -5.69 -16.27
C ALA A 85 24.31 -6.96 -15.41
N ILE A 86 23.24 -7.24 -14.66
CA ILE A 86 23.02 -8.48 -13.93
C ILE A 86 21.57 -8.96 -14.13
N GLU A 87 21.38 -10.28 -14.09
CA GLU A 87 20.03 -10.84 -14.01
C GLU A 87 19.43 -10.62 -12.62
N GLN A 88 18.09 -10.52 -12.59
CA GLN A 88 17.30 -10.45 -11.37
C GLN A 88 17.65 -11.59 -10.39
N PRO A 89 18.25 -11.30 -9.22
CA PRO A 89 18.74 -12.35 -8.31
C PRO A 89 17.61 -13.08 -7.57
N ILE A 90 16.45 -12.43 -7.38
CA ILE A 90 15.32 -13.02 -6.65
C ILE A 90 14.37 -13.74 -7.60
N ASN A 91 14.18 -15.04 -7.37
CA ASN A 91 13.02 -15.75 -7.90
C ASN A 91 11.79 -15.48 -7.03
N THR A 92 10.92 -14.56 -7.46
CA THR A 92 9.73 -14.12 -6.71
C THR A 92 8.84 -15.26 -6.22
N ARG A 93 8.61 -16.28 -7.06
CA ARG A 93 7.72 -17.39 -6.68
C ARG A 93 8.32 -18.23 -5.56
N ARG A 94 9.62 -18.50 -5.66
CA ARG A 94 10.38 -19.24 -4.64
C ARG A 94 10.45 -18.45 -3.34
N TRP A 95 10.73 -17.15 -3.43
CA TRP A 95 10.80 -16.25 -2.28
C TRP A 95 9.50 -16.28 -1.47
N ILE A 96 8.34 -16.13 -2.12
CA ILE A 96 7.03 -16.19 -1.45
C ILE A 96 6.80 -17.56 -0.78
N ALA A 97 7.23 -18.66 -1.40
CA ALA A 97 7.07 -19.99 -0.83
C ALA A 97 7.96 -20.23 0.40
N GLU A 98 9.17 -19.66 0.41
CA GLU A 98 10.11 -19.72 1.54
C GLU A 98 9.60 -18.91 2.75
N HIS A 99 8.78 -17.88 2.52
CA HIS A 99 8.12 -17.08 3.55
C HIS A 99 6.73 -17.62 3.95
N GLY A 100 6.45 -18.90 3.68
CA GLY A 100 5.26 -19.62 4.17
C GLY A 100 4.01 -19.44 3.31
N SER A 101 3.53 -18.19 3.13
CA SER A 101 2.42 -17.87 2.22
C SER A 101 2.28 -16.37 2.01
N ALA A 102 1.66 -15.97 0.89
CA ALA A 102 1.36 -14.55 0.61
C ALA A 102 0.51 -13.86 1.70
N GLU A 103 -0.26 -14.64 2.46
CA GLU A 103 -1.19 -14.18 3.49
C GLU A 103 -0.47 -13.75 4.78
N ASN A 104 0.77 -14.22 4.99
CA ASN A 104 1.53 -13.98 6.22
C ASN A 104 2.72 -13.03 6.04
N ILE A 105 3.08 -12.70 4.80
CA ILE A 105 4.22 -11.83 4.50
C ILE A 105 3.98 -10.44 5.09
N THR A 106 4.95 -9.99 5.87
CA THR A 106 5.03 -8.67 6.48
C THR A 106 5.75 -7.67 5.58
N ILE A 107 5.56 -6.38 5.88
CA ILE A 107 6.30 -5.31 5.20
C ILE A 107 7.79 -5.42 5.52
N GLU A 108 8.15 -5.75 6.76
CA GLU A 108 9.53 -5.93 7.21
C GLU A 108 10.29 -6.98 6.37
N GLU A 109 9.67 -8.15 6.16
CA GLU A 109 10.27 -9.24 5.37
C GLU A 109 10.58 -8.80 3.94
N ILE A 110 9.71 -7.99 3.32
CA ILE A 110 9.98 -7.44 1.98
C ILE A 110 11.12 -6.41 2.05
N ILE A 111 11.03 -5.45 2.97
CA ILE A 111 11.93 -4.28 2.98
C ILE A 111 13.37 -4.65 3.35
N PHE A 112 13.56 -5.60 4.26
CA PHE A 112 14.87 -5.93 4.82
C PHE A 112 15.49 -7.22 4.28
N ASP A 113 14.90 -7.84 3.25
CA ASP A 113 15.59 -8.93 2.56
C ASP A 113 16.89 -8.40 1.91
N PRO A 114 18.07 -8.99 2.20
CA PRO A 114 19.35 -8.49 1.71
C PRO A 114 19.51 -8.50 0.18
N LEU A 115 18.72 -9.30 -0.53
CA LEU A 115 18.74 -9.40 -1.99
C LEU A 115 17.63 -8.55 -2.64
N MET A 116 16.79 -7.89 -1.83
CA MET A 116 15.66 -7.12 -2.33
C MET A 116 16.12 -6.01 -3.25
N ASN A 117 15.37 -5.86 -4.34
CA ASN A 117 15.53 -4.81 -5.33
C ASN A 117 14.14 -4.40 -5.84
N LYS A 118 14.04 -3.27 -6.54
CA LYS A 118 12.78 -2.66 -6.98
C LYS A 118 11.95 -3.59 -7.85
N GLU A 119 12.60 -4.30 -8.78
CA GLU A 119 11.89 -5.22 -9.66
C GLU A 119 11.33 -6.42 -8.87
N ALA A 120 12.15 -7.02 -8.00
CA ALA A 120 11.69 -8.10 -7.11
C ALA A 120 10.54 -7.65 -6.20
N LEU A 121 10.68 -6.48 -5.56
CA LEU A 121 9.67 -5.87 -4.68
C LEU A 121 8.35 -5.71 -5.43
N ASN A 122 8.37 -5.09 -6.61
CA ASN A 122 7.18 -4.91 -7.43
C ASN A 122 6.54 -6.26 -7.80
N ASN A 123 7.34 -7.26 -8.19
CA ASN A 123 6.84 -8.57 -8.57
C ASN A 123 6.25 -9.35 -7.38
N ILE A 124 6.89 -9.28 -6.21
CA ILE A 124 6.41 -9.86 -4.95
C ILE A 124 5.09 -9.18 -4.56
N PHE A 125 5.08 -7.86 -4.47
CA PHE A 125 3.89 -7.09 -4.10
C PHE A 125 2.70 -7.38 -5.03
N ASN A 126 2.92 -7.36 -6.34
CA ASN A 126 1.88 -7.71 -7.32
C ASN A 126 1.36 -9.15 -7.15
N SER A 127 2.23 -10.09 -6.78
CA SER A 127 1.84 -11.47 -6.52
C SER A 127 1.01 -11.58 -5.24
N ILE A 128 1.38 -10.85 -4.18
CA ILE A 128 0.62 -10.75 -2.94
C ILE A 128 -0.77 -10.13 -3.22
N CYS A 129 -0.85 -9.01 -3.95
CA CYS A 129 -2.13 -8.39 -4.34
C CYS A 129 -3.04 -9.38 -5.10
N ARG A 130 -2.48 -10.14 -6.05
CA ARG A 130 -3.25 -11.16 -6.79
C ARG A 130 -3.76 -12.28 -5.89
N ALA A 131 -2.99 -12.69 -4.89
CA ALA A 131 -3.42 -13.67 -3.91
C ALA A 131 -4.49 -13.09 -2.99
N PHE A 132 -4.29 -11.86 -2.52
CA PHE A 132 -5.19 -11.12 -1.65
C PHE A 132 -6.59 -11.00 -2.26
N TYR A 133 -6.70 -10.54 -3.51
CA TYR A 133 -8.00 -10.38 -4.18
C TYR A 133 -8.76 -11.70 -4.40
N LYS A 134 -8.10 -12.85 -4.26
CA LYS A 134 -8.71 -14.19 -4.34
C LYS A 134 -8.95 -14.80 -2.96
N SER A 135 -8.43 -14.19 -1.89
CA SER A 135 -8.57 -14.68 -0.53
C SER A 135 -9.95 -14.36 0.05
N SER A 136 -10.32 -15.06 1.12
CA SER A 136 -11.52 -14.75 1.92
C SER A 136 -11.35 -13.47 2.75
N GLU A 137 -10.12 -12.97 2.91
CA GLU A 137 -9.82 -11.71 3.63
C GLU A 137 -10.15 -10.47 2.78
N TYR A 138 -10.24 -10.61 1.46
CA TYR A 138 -10.62 -9.49 0.59
C TYR A 138 -12.13 -9.24 0.63
N SER A 139 -12.50 -8.01 0.98
CA SER A 139 -13.89 -7.54 0.95
C SER A 139 -14.06 -6.31 0.07
N ILE A 140 -14.64 -6.50 -1.12
CA ILE A 140 -15.00 -5.39 -2.04
C ILE A 140 -15.92 -4.34 -1.37
N ARG A 141 -16.60 -4.69 -0.26
CA ARG A 141 -17.48 -3.79 0.48
C ARG A 141 -16.71 -2.78 1.34
N GLN A 142 -15.48 -3.08 1.74
CA GLN A 142 -14.63 -2.16 2.51
C GLN A 142 -13.98 -1.10 1.60
N TYR A 143 -13.71 -1.43 0.33
CA TYR A 143 -13.09 -0.51 -0.64
C TYR A 143 -14.06 0.43 -1.35
N LYS A 144 -15.35 0.10 -1.41
CA LYS A 144 -16.26 0.80 -2.34
C LYS A 144 -16.73 2.17 -1.88
N TYR A 145 -16.60 2.52 -0.60
CA TYR A 145 -17.28 3.69 -0.04
C TYR A 145 -16.37 4.44 0.93
N ALA A 146 -15.80 5.55 0.46
CA ALA A 146 -15.03 6.47 1.29
C ALA A 146 -15.88 7.10 2.42
N TYR A 147 -17.21 7.15 2.21
CA TYR A 147 -18.18 7.66 3.17
C TYR A 147 -19.43 6.78 3.21
N LEU A 148 -20.08 6.69 4.39
CA LEU A 148 -21.39 6.03 4.59
C LEU A 148 -22.48 6.50 3.60
N ARG A 149 -22.37 7.73 3.08
CA ARG A 149 -23.28 8.28 2.07
C ARG A 149 -23.13 7.64 0.69
N ASP A 150 -21.97 7.04 0.41
CA ASP A 150 -21.67 6.43 -0.88
C ASP A 150 -22.24 5.00 -0.95
N VAL A 151 -22.55 4.40 0.21
CA VAL A 151 -23.29 3.15 0.33
C VAL A 151 -24.69 3.34 -0.29
N PRO A 152 -25.06 2.57 -1.33
CA PRO A 152 -26.38 2.66 -1.93
C PRO A 152 -27.44 2.40 -0.86
N LYS A 153 -28.24 3.41 -0.54
CA LYS A 153 -29.36 3.27 0.38
C LYS A 153 -30.39 2.35 -0.28
N ASN A 154 -30.40 1.08 0.11
CA ASN A 154 -31.41 0.07 -0.21
C ASN A 154 -31.84 0.00 -1.67
N LYS A 155 -31.18 -0.85 -2.48
CA LYS A 155 -31.98 -1.68 -3.38
C LYS A 155 -32.59 -2.77 -2.52
N ARG A 156 -33.86 -2.57 -2.11
CA ARG A 156 -34.68 -3.64 -1.54
C ARG A 156 -34.55 -4.84 -2.46
N VAL A 157 -33.99 -5.94 -1.96
CA VAL A 157 -34.16 -7.24 -2.61
C VAL A 157 -35.66 -7.52 -2.53
N PRO A 158 -36.37 -7.78 -3.64
CA PRO A 158 -37.74 -8.25 -3.55
C PRO A 158 -37.70 -9.53 -2.73
N HIS A 159 -38.34 -9.53 -1.56
CA HIS A 159 -38.73 -10.78 -0.94
C HIS A 159 -39.73 -11.41 -1.90
N GLU A 160 -39.33 -12.49 -2.57
CA GLU A 160 -40.28 -13.39 -3.20
C GLU A 160 -41.19 -13.91 -2.09
N GLN A 161 -42.48 -13.69 -2.32
CA GLN A 161 -43.58 -14.07 -1.45
C GLN A 161 -43.78 -15.59 -1.61
N GLU A 162 -43.90 -16.30 -0.49
CA GLU A 162 -44.71 -17.52 -0.38
C GLU A 162 -45.92 -17.23 0.51
#